data_AF-A0A6P8KLJ3-F1
#
_entry.id   AF-A0A6P8KLJ3-F1
#
_cell.length_a   1.000
_cell.length_b   1.000
_cell.length_c   1.000
_cell.angle_alpha   90.00
_cell.angle_beta   90.00
_cell.angle_gamma   90.00
#
_symmetry.space_group_name_H-M   'P 1'
#
loop_
_entity.id
_entity.type
_entity.pdbx_description
1 polymer ?
#
loop_
_entity_poly.entity_id
_entity_poly.type
_entity_poly.pdbx_seq_one_letter_code
_entity_poly.pdbx_strand_id
1 'polypeptide(L)'
;MGIILILGVVGDGPAWDDWRHALNQAFLIFPIHALGDGFLELCKNYMVALVFRRYDIESYKHPLASDLLGRHFTALFLVGVAALIINVLIECHFLRRLWQRVERLLDCTYRRELDKLGQLKLVNIQSIFKSCVATGEAVRAENLWLAYRRGYYAVRNVYFSVQRGECFGLLGKNGAGKSTIFKLLTGQLQPDVGQIYFEQPGISYCPQSNPLDPLLTTTECIRFYGRLRGIRDLDPFLDRVLDTCAGHCTVVPISQVSLKDHY
;
A
#
# COMPACT_ATOMS: atom_id res chain seq x y z
N MET A 1 -13.71 4.07 35.02
CA MET A 1 -14.00 3.06 36.08
C MET A 1 -13.68 3.58 37.48
N GLY A 2 -12.43 3.98 37.78
CA GLY A 2 -12.08 4.46 39.14
C GLY A 2 -12.94 5.62 39.66
N ILE A 3 -13.20 6.63 38.84
CA ILE A 3 -14.01 7.80 39.22
C ILE A 3 -15.47 7.44 39.55
N ILE A 4 -16.05 6.47 38.82
CA ILE A 4 -17.45 6.04 39.00
C ILE A 4 -17.60 5.22 40.29
N LEU A 5 -16.62 4.37 40.59
CA LEU A 5 -16.57 3.62 41.85
C LEU A 5 -16.38 4.56 43.04
N ILE A 6 -15.51 5.57 42.91
CA ILE A 6 -15.30 6.58 43.96
C ILE A 6 -16.57 7.42 44.17
N LEU A 7 -17.23 7.86 43.10
CA LEU A 7 -18.52 8.57 43.21
C LEU A 7 -19.62 7.71 43.85
N GLY A 8 -19.67 6.41 43.53
CA GLY A 8 -20.65 5.49 44.11
C GLY A 8 -20.38 5.11 45.57
N VAL A 9 -19.17 5.36 46.09
CA VAL A 9 -18.83 5.19 47.52
C VAL A 9 -19.00 6.48 48.31
N VAL A 10 -18.92 7.64 47.66
CA VAL A 10 -18.95 8.96 48.30
C VAL A 10 -20.33 9.61 48.27
N GLY A 11 -21.19 9.29 47.31
CA GLY A 11 -22.50 9.92 47.13
C GLY A 11 -23.65 9.09 47.70
N ASP A 12 -24.21 9.51 48.83
CA ASP A 12 -25.51 9.03 49.33
C ASP A 12 -26.62 10.04 48.97
N GLY A 13 -27.55 9.65 48.10
CA GLY A 13 -28.75 10.44 47.78
C GLY A 13 -29.34 10.14 46.39
N PRO A 14 -30.66 10.34 46.17
CA PRO A 14 -31.35 9.97 44.93
C PRO A 14 -30.83 10.71 43.69
N ALA A 15 -30.33 11.94 43.86
CA ALA A 15 -29.73 12.69 42.76
C ALA A 15 -28.40 12.08 42.28
N TRP A 16 -27.64 11.42 43.16
CA TRP A 16 -26.36 10.80 42.80
C TRP A 16 -26.55 9.55 41.95
N ASP A 17 -27.64 8.81 42.16
CA ASP A 17 -28.01 7.66 41.34
C ASP A 17 -28.35 8.08 39.91
N ASP A 18 -29.09 9.17 39.72
CA ASP A 18 -29.39 9.73 38.40
C ASP A 18 -28.11 10.17 37.66
N TRP A 19 -27.21 10.86 38.36
CA TRP A 19 -25.91 11.27 37.79
C TRP A 19 -25.06 10.07 37.42
N ARG A 20 -25.04 9.02 38.25
CA ARG A 20 -24.31 7.79 37.99
C ARG A 20 -24.87 7.04 36.78
N HIS A 21 -26.20 6.97 36.64
CA HIS A 21 -26.84 6.37 35.48
C HIS A 21 -26.54 7.15 34.19
N ALA A 22 -26.59 8.48 34.23
CA ALA A 22 -26.24 9.33 33.10
C ALA A 22 -24.75 9.18 32.71
N LEU A 23 -23.85 9.10 33.71
CA LEU A 23 -22.42 8.91 33.48
C LEU A 23 -22.11 7.54 32.84
N ASN A 24 -22.74 6.47 33.35
CA ASN A 24 -22.59 5.12 32.79
C ASN A 24 -23.10 5.06 31.34
N GLN A 25 -24.23 5.72 31.04
CA GLN A 25 -24.75 5.84 29.67
C GLN A 25 -23.80 6.62 28.74
N ALA A 26 -23.14 7.66 29.24
CA ALA A 26 -22.17 8.41 28.46
C ALA A 26 -20.87 7.61 28.19
N PHE A 27 -20.38 6.87 29.19
CA PHE A 27 -19.14 6.11 29.06
C PHE A 27 -19.28 4.79 28.29
N LEU A 28 -20.51 4.34 28.04
CA LEU A 28 -20.85 3.19 27.17
C LEU A 28 -20.34 3.34 25.72
N ILE A 29 -20.01 4.56 25.29
CA ILE A 29 -19.37 4.84 24.00
C ILE A 29 -17.96 4.21 23.92
N PHE A 30 -17.27 4.05 25.05
CA PHE A 30 -15.94 3.46 25.07
C PHE A 30 -16.03 1.92 25.15
N PRO A 31 -15.53 1.17 24.14
CA PRO A 31 -15.68 -0.29 24.09
C PRO A 31 -15.11 -1.00 25.32
N ILE A 32 -13.97 -0.50 25.83
CA ILE A 32 -13.31 -1.06 27.02
C ILE A 32 -14.11 -0.86 28.30
N HIS A 33 -14.92 0.19 28.37
CA HIS A 33 -15.78 0.47 29.53
C HIS A 33 -17.08 -0.32 29.47
N ALA A 34 -17.73 -0.36 28.29
CA ALA A 34 -18.94 -1.16 28.07
C ALA A 34 -18.71 -2.65 28.39
N LEU A 35 -17.54 -3.18 27.99
CA LEU A 35 -17.15 -4.55 28.32
C LEU A 35 -16.99 -4.75 29.84
N GLY A 36 -16.28 -3.84 30.51
CA GLY A 36 -16.02 -3.92 31.95
C GLY A 36 -17.29 -3.80 32.80
N ASP A 37 -18.21 -2.91 32.43
CA ASP A 37 -19.48 -2.72 33.15
C ASP A 37 -20.43 -3.92 32.95
N GLY A 38 -20.48 -4.49 31.74
CA GLY A 38 -21.22 -5.72 31.46
C GLY A 38 -20.72 -6.93 32.26
N PHE A 39 -19.40 -7.11 32.39
CA PHE A 39 -18.84 -8.14 33.29
C PHE A 39 -19.20 -7.89 34.75
N LEU A 40 -19.17 -6.64 35.20
CA LEU A 40 -19.51 -6.27 36.57
C LEU A 40 -20.98 -6.59 36.90
N GLU A 41 -21.91 -6.32 35.98
CA GLU A 41 -23.32 -6.68 36.12
C GLU A 41 -23.56 -8.18 36.13
N LEU A 42 -22.83 -8.94 35.30
CA LEU A 42 -22.87 -10.39 35.31
C LEU A 42 -22.41 -10.97 36.65
N CYS A 43 -21.28 -10.46 37.18
CA CYS A 43 -20.77 -10.86 38.49
C CYS A 43 -21.74 -10.51 39.62
N LYS A 44 -22.37 -9.32 39.58
CA LYS A 44 -23.39 -8.92 40.55
C LYS A 44 -24.60 -9.86 40.52
N ASN A 45 -25.12 -10.17 39.33
CA ASN A 45 -26.26 -11.08 39.17
C ASN A 45 -25.94 -12.50 39.69
N TYR A 46 -24.74 -12.99 39.40
CA TYR A 46 -24.27 -14.28 39.92
C TYR A 46 -24.16 -14.29 41.45
N MET A 47 -23.58 -13.24 42.04
CA MET A 47 -23.45 -13.11 43.50
C MET A 47 -24.80 -13.02 44.19
N VAL A 48 -25.72 -12.22 43.65
CA VAL A 48 -27.10 -12.07 44.16
C VAL A 48 -27.82 -13.41 44.13
N ALA A 49 -27.74 -14.13 43.01
CA ALA A 49 -28.34 -15.45 42.90
C ALA A 49 -27.73 -16.46 43.89
N LEU A 50 -26.42 -16.41 44.14
CA LEU A 50 -25.75 -17.31 45.09
C LEU A 50 -26.18 -17.03 46.53
N VAL A 51 -26.35 -15.76 46.90
CA VAL A 51 -26.85 -15.35 48.22
C VAL A 51 -28.30 -15.78 48.41
N PHE A 52 -29.19 -15.50 47.45
CA PHE A 52 -30.61 -15.84 47.56
C PHE A 52 -30.88 -17.34 47.52
N ARG A 53 -30.06 -18.11 46.79
CA ARG A 53 -30.10 -19.58 46.81
C ARG A 53 -29.85 -20.15 48.21
N ARG A 54 -29.10 -19.46 49.07
CA ARG A 54 -28.89 -19.87 50.48
C ARG A 54 -30.14 -19.73 51.34
N TYR A 55 -31.10 -18.94 50.89
CA TYR A 55 -32.41 -18.73 51.52
C TYR A 55 -33.55 -19.44 50.76
N ASP A 56 -33.21 -20.36 49.85
CA ASP A 56 -34.17 -21.10 49.01
C ASP A 56 -35.03 -20.21 48.09
N ILE A 57 -34.51 -19.03 47.72
CA ILE A 57 -35.16 -18.07 46.81
C ILE A 57 -34.46 -18.12 45.45
N GLU A 58 -35.17 -18.53 44.39
CA GLU A 58 -34.66 -18.51 43.02
C GLU A 58 -34.75 -17.10 42.42
N SER A 59 -33.65 -16.33 42.51
CA SER A 59 -33.55 -14.97 41.96
C SER A 59 -32.63 -14.86 40.73
N TYR A 60 -32.20 -15.98 40.15
CA TYR A 60 -31.25 -15.98 39.03
C TYR A 60 -31.90 -15.48 37.73
N LYS A 61 -31.38 -14.38 37.18
CA LYS A 61 -31.76 -13.92 35.84
C LYS A 61 -30.80 -14.45 34.80
N HIS A 62 -31.31 -14.88 33.65
CA HIS A 62 -30.46 -15.36 32.56
C HIS A 62 -29.52 -14.23 32.10
N PRO A 63 -28.22 -14.48 31.90
CA PRO A 63 -27.24 -13.44 31.60
C PRO A 63 -27.48 -12.71 30.28
N LEU A 64 -28.20 -13.33 29.34
CA LEU A 64 -28.60 -12.77 28.05
C LEU A 64 -30.01 -12.17 28.05
N ALA A 65 -30.66 -12.07 29.22
CA ALA A 65 -31.93 -11.36 29.31
C ALA A 65 -31.73 -9.88 28.91
N SER A 66 -32.68 -9.33 28.15
CA SER A 66 -32.64 -7.99 27.56
C SER A 66 -32.31 -6.86 28.56
N ASP A 67 -32.61 -7.10 29.83
CA ASP A 67 -32.53 -6.08 30.88
C ASP A 67 -31.16 -5.98 31.56
N LEU A 68 -30.29 -7.00 31.43
CA LEU A 68 -28.93 -6.98 31.96
C LEU A 68 -27.91 -6.66 30.85
N LEU A 69 -27.43 -7.66 30.11
CA LEU A 69 -26.37 -7.45 29.11
C LEU A 69 -26.87 -6.87 27.78
N GLY A 70 -28.19 -6.89 27.52
CA GLY A 70 -28.75 -6.47 26.24
C GLY A 70 -28.38 -5.03 25.86
N ARG A 71 -28.37 -4.12 26.84
CA ARG A 71 -28.01 -2.70 26.64
C ARG A 71 -26.52 -2.51 26.31
N HIS A 72 -25.65 -3.31 26.91
CA HIS A 72 -24.20 -3.26 26.65
C HIS A 72 -23.84 -3.80 25.27
N PHE A 73 -24.44 -4.92 24.86
CA PHE A 73 -24.23 -5.47 23.51
C PHE A 73 -24.78 -4.58 22.40
N THR A 74 -25.97 -3.99 22.60
CA THR A 74 -26.56 -3.07 21.61
C THR A 74 -25.73 -1.79 21.48
N ALA A 75 -25.21 -1.23 22.59
CA ALA A 75 -24.28 -0.10 22.54
C ALA A 75 -22.97 -0.44 21.83
N LEU A 76 -22.35 -1.59 22.14
CA LEU A 76 -21.11 -2.03 21.50
C LEU A 76 -21.29 -2.28 19.99
N PHE A 77 -22.43 -2.86 19.61
CA PHE A 77 -22.79 -3.07 18.22
C PHE A 77 -22.96 -1.75 17.46
N LEU A 78 -23.67 -0.78 18.04
CA LEU A 78 -23.87 0.54 17.44
C LEU A 78 -22.54 1.30 17.27
N VAL A 79 -21.68 1.29 18.29
CA VAL A 79 -20.34 1.89 18.23
C VAL A 79 -19.47 1.19 17.18
N GLY A 80 -19.53 -0.14 17.10
CA GLY A 80 -18.80 -0.92 16.10
C GLY A 80 -19.26 -0.63 14.68
N VAL A 81 -20.57 -0.56 14.43
CA VAL A 81 -21.14 -0.18 13.14
C VAL A 81 -20.77 1.26 12.78
N ALA A 82 -20.83 2.20 13.72
CA ALA A 82 -20.41 3.58 13.49
C ALA A 82 -18.91 3.66 13.15
N ALA A 83 -18.05 2.96 13.89
CA ALA A 83 -16.62 2.91 13.62
C ALA A 83 -16.30 2.25 12.26
N LEU A 84 -17.00 1.17 11.90
CA LEU A 84 -16.90 0.53 10.60
C LEU A 84 -17.32 1.48 9.48
N ILE A 85 -18.45 2.18 9.63
CA ILE A 85 -18.92 3.18 8.66
C ILE A 85 -17.91 4.32 8.55
N ILE A 86 -17.36 4.80 9.66
CA ILE A 86 -16.30 5.82 9.65
C ILE A 86 -15.06 5.30 8.91
N ASN A 87 -14.64 4.07 9.17
CA ASN A 87 -13.48 3.46 8.51
C ASN A 87 -13.73 3.27 7.00
N VAL A 88 -14.93 2.81 6.62
CA VAL A 88 -15.37 2.68 5.23
C VAL A 88 -15.53 4.05 4.57
N LEU A 89 -15.95 5.10 5.27
CA LEU A 89 -16.04 6.46 4.73
C LEU A 89 -14.66 7.10 4.52
N ILE A 90 -13.72 6.81 5.42
CA ILE A 90 -12.29 7.11 5.27
C ILE A 90 -11.74 6.40 4.03
N GLU A 91 -12.06 5.12 3.85
CA GLU A 91 -11.52 4.32 2.76
C GLU A 91 -12.22 4.56 1.40
N CYS A 92 -13.53 4.84 1.38
CA CYS A 92 -14.32 4.86 0.15
C CYS A 92 -14.34 6.20 -0.60
N HIS A 93 -14.56 7.38 0.01
CA HIS A 93 -14.74 8.57 -0.85
C HIS A 93 -14.74 9.98 -0.25
N PHE A 94 -14.50 10.21 1.06
CA PHE A 94 -14.21 11.57 1.56
C PHE A 94 -12.73 11.93 1.37
N LEU A 95 -11.84 10.94 1.53
CA LEU A 95 -10.42 11.11 1.23
C LEU A 95 -10.20 11.46 -0.24
N ARG A 96 -10.77 10.80 -1.25
CA ARG A 96 -10.51 11.20 -2.66
C ARG A 96 -10.84 12.68 -2.98
N ARG A 97 -11.92 13.26 -2.43
CA ARG A 97 -12.33 14.65 -2.72
C ARG A 97 -11.56 15.69 -1.91
N LEU A 98 -11.19 15.40 -0.66
CA LEU A 98 -10.37 16.29 0.15
C LEU A 98 -8.88 16.14 -0.19
N TRP A 99 -8.42 14.93 -0.53
CA TRP A 99 -7.10 14.61 -1.05
C TRP A 99 -6.83 15.41 -2.31
N GLN A 100 -7.77 15.59 -3.25
CA GLN A 100 -7.56 16.50 -4.40
C GLN A 100 -7.35 18.00 -4.05
N ARG A 101 -7.74 18.47 -2.86
CA ARG A 101 -7.47 19.85 -2.38
C ARG A 101 -6.25 19.93 -1.47
N VAL A 102 -6.01 18.90 -0.68
CA VAL A 102 -4.88 18.78 0.25
C VAL A 102 -3.62 18.30 -0.46
N GLU A 103 -3.71 17.51 -1.54
CA GLU A 103 -2.60 17.11 -2.43
C GLU A 103 -1.89 18.33 -3.01
N ARG A 104 -2.60 19.46 -3.23
CA ARG A 104 -1.99 20.76 -3.59
C ARG A 104 -1.18 21.44 -2.47
N LEU A 105 -1.36 21.05 -1.20
CA LEU A 105 -0.67 21.59 -0.01
C LEU A 105 0.32 20.59 0.62
N LEU A 106 0.00 19.29 0.60
CA LEU A 106 0.84 18.18 1.06
C LEU A 106 1.89 17.76 0.02
N ASP A 107 1.76 18.14 -1.26
CA ASP A 107 2.84 18.03 -2.28
C ASP A 107 4.15 18.67 -1.79
N CYS A 108 4.07 19.68 -0.92
CA CYS A 108 5.25 20.34 -0.34
C CYS A 108 5.87 19.59 0.84
N THR A 109 5.11 18.74 1.55
CA THR A 109 5.56 18.11 2.81
C THR A 109 5.87 16.63 2.62
N TYR A 110 5.07 15.89 1.85
CA TYR A 110 5.34 14.50 1.47
C TYR A 110 6.56 14.39 0.54
N ARG A 111 6.77 15.38 -0.34
CA ARG A 111 8.00 15.53 -1.15
C ARG A 111 9.27 15.65 -0.28
N ARG A 112 9.18 16.26 0.92
CA ARG A 112 10.31 16.36 1.87
C ARG A 112 10.64 15.04 2.59
N GLU A 113 9.66 14.17 2.83
CA GLU A 113 9.87 12.83 3.42
C GLU A 113 10.35 11.81 2.36
N LEU A 114 9.82 11.85 1.13
CA LEU A 114 10.34 11.05 0.01
C LEU A 114 11.74 11.47 -0.41
N ASP A 115 12.09 12.76 -0.29
CA ASP A 115 13.46 13.22 -0.47
C ASP A 115 14.41 12.48 0.50
N LYS A 116 13.98 12.20 1.74
CA LYS A 116 14.79 11.50 2.77
C LYS A 116 15.02 10.01 2.47
N LEU A 117 14.04 9.30 1.89
CA LEU A 117 14.12 7.86 1.60
C LEU A 117 14.69 7.50 0.21
N GLY A 118 14.92 8.47 -0.67
CA GLY A 118 15.75 8.28 -1.87
C GLY A 118 14.97 8.32 -3.17
N GLN A 119 15.02 9.49 -3.80
CA GLN A 119 15.16 9.69 -5.26
C GLN A 119 14.52 8.65 -6.19
N LEU A 120 13.24 8.38 -6.04
CA LEU A 120 12.41 7.97 -7.16
C LEU A 120 11.27 8.97 -7.20
N LYS A 121 11.56 10.15 -7.77
CA LYS A 121 10.50 10.95 -8.38
C LYS A 121 9.77 9.98 -9.31
N LEU A 122 8.54 9.59 -8.98
CA LEU A 122 7.64 9.00 -9.97
C LEU A 122 7.39 10.12 -10.97
N VAL A 123 8.27 10.20 -11.94
CA VAL A 123 8.21 11.23 -12.96
C VAL A 123 7.07 10.83 -13.86
N ASN A 124 6.16 11.77 -14.12
CA ASN A 124 5.10 11.56 -15.08
C ASN A 124 5.75 11.29 -16.44
N ILE A 125 5.75 10.01 -16.85
CA ILE A 125 6.45 9.48 -18.03
C ILE A 125 6.12 10.30 -19.28
N GLN A 126 4.88 10.81 -19.38
CA GLN A 126 4.44 11.61 -20.52
C GLN A 126 5.08 13.01 -20.60
N SER A 127 5.61 13.55 -19.50
CA SER A 127 6.15 14.92 -19.45
C SER A 127 7.66 15.01 -19.68
N ILE A 128 8.40 13.90 -19.49
CA ILE A 128 9.86 13.87 -19.70
C ILE A 128 10.19 13.68 -21.17
N PHE A 129 9.38 12.88 -21.88
CA PHE A 129 9.75 12.37 -23.17
C PHE A 129 9.05 13.14 -24.28
N LYS A 130 9.83 13.96 -24.99
CA LYS A 130 9.34 14.65 -26.18
C LYS A 130 9.40 13.69 -27.37
N SER A 131 8.25 13.38 -27.97
CA SER A 131 8.11 12.35 -29.02
C SER A 131 8.63 12.76 -30.42
N CYS A 132 9.67 13.59 -30.51
CA CYS A 132 10.20 14.03 -31.80
C CYS A 132 11.69 13.69 -31.89
N VAL A 133 11.97 12.52 -32.41
CA VAL A 133 13.31 12.08 -32.81
C VAL A 133 13.48 12.35 -34.31
N ALA A 134 14.69 12.67 -34.77
CA ALA A 134 14.97 12.87 -36.20
C ALA A 134 14.73 11.56 -36.99
N THR A 135 14.45 11.66 -38.29
CA THR A 135 14.23 10.50 -39.16
C THR A 135 15.41 9.55 -39.13
N GLY A 136 15.24 8.34 -38.58
CA GLY A 136 16.25 7.29 -38.52
C GLY A 136 16.84 7.02 -37.14
N GLU A 137 16.69 7.94 -36.19
CA GLU A 137 17.13 7.76 -34.80
C GLU A 137 16.05 7.01 -33.98
N ALA A 138 16.46 6.11 -33.09
CA ALA A 138 15.58 5.38 -32.18
C ALA A 138 15.55 6.04 -30.78
N VAL A 139 16.71 6.45 -30.28
CA VAL A 139 16.88 7.11 -28.96
C VAL A 139 17.91 8.22 -29.10
N ARG A 140 17.64 9.37 -28.48
CA ARG A 140 18.57 10.51 -28.42
C ARG A 140 18.58 11.10 -27.02
N ALA A 141 19.77 11.24 -26.47
CA ALA A 141 20.05 11.81 -25.17
C ALA A 141 20.90 13.07 -25.36
N GLU A 142 20.39 14.20 -24.88
CA GLU A 142 21.07 15.49 -25.01
C GLU A 142 21.36 16.08 -23.64
N ASN A 143 22.63 16.42 -23.43
CA ASN A 143 23.09 17.18 -22.27
C ASN A 143 22.62 16.57 -20.95
N LEU A 144 22.74 15.24 -20.78
CA LEU A 144 22.23 14.60 -19.57
C LEU A 144 23.16 14.86 -18.38
N TRP A 145 22.57 15.42 -17.32
CA TRP A 145 23.19 15.53 -16.01
C TRP A 145 22.29 14.91 -14.95
N LEU A 146 22.90 14.18 -14.03
CA LEU A 146 22.24 13.71 -12.83
C LEU A 146 23.22 13.62 -11.67
N ALA A 147 22.91 14.32 -10.59
CA ALA A 147 23.58 14.16 -9.31
C ALA A 147 22.66 13.44 -8.31
N TYR A 148 23.19 12.44 -7.62
CA TYR A 148 22.55 11.95 -6.41
C TYR A 148 22.79 12.93 -5.26
N ARG A 149 22.43 12.55 -4.03
CA ARG A 149 22.73 13.35 -2.83
C ARG A 149 24.24 13.57 -2.65
N ARG A 150 24.62 14.79 -2.27
CA ARG A 150 26.00 15.26 -1.93
C ARG A 150 26.91 15.64 -3.11
N GLY A 151 26.38 16.23 -4.18
CA GLY A 151 27.20 16.95 -5.17
C GLY A 151 28.06 16.08 -6.09
N TYR A 152 27.96 14.75 -5.99
CA TYR A 152 28.60 13.82 -6.92
C TYR A 152 27.65 13.53 -8.09
N TYR A 153 28.07 13.94 -9.29
CA TYR A 153 27.38 13.61 -10.52
C TYR A 153 27.58 12.13 -10.86
N ALA A 154 26.48 11.37 -10.90
CA ALA A 154 26.50 10.02 -11.46
C ALA A 154 26.48 10.05 -12.99
N VAL A 155 25.88 11.08 -13.57
CA VAL A 155 25.89 11.34 -15.02
C VAL A 155 26.24 12.81 -15.21
N ARG A 156 27.24 13.08 -16.06
CA ARG A 156 27.75 14.43 -16.27
C ARG A 156 27.96 14.67 -17.76
N ASN A 157 27.19 15.59 -18.34
CA ASN A 157 27.35 16.04 -19.73
C ASN A 157 27.32 14.91 -20.77
N VAL A 158 26.38 13.99 -20.66
CA VAL A 158 26.28 12.82 -21.57
C VAL A 158 25.43 13.16 -22.80
N TYR A 159 25.98 12.88 -23.98
CA TYR A 159 25.30 12.97 -25.27
C TYR A 159 25.48 11.67 -26.02
N PHE A 160 24.38 11.10 -26.51
CA PHE A 160 24.44 9.98 -27.45
C PHE A 160 23.13 9.88 -28.24
N SER A 161 23.23 9.26 -29.41
CA SER A 161 22.10 8.88 -30.25
C SER A 161 22.29 7.45 -30.69
N VAL A 162 21.21 6.68 -30.74
CA VAL A 162 21.20 5.30 -31.25
C VAL A 162 20.31 5.28 -32.48
N GLN A 163 20.85 4.82 -33.60
CA GLN A 163 20.11 4.69 -34.85
C GLN A 163 19.21 3.46 -34.83
N ARG A 164 18.16 3.46 -35.66
CA ARG A 164 17.31 2.27 -35.83
C ARG A 164 18.12 1.11 -36.40
N GLY A 165 18.00 -0.06 -35.76
CA GLY A 165 18.73 -1.27 -36.14
C GLY A 165 20.19 -1.30 -35.66
N GLU A 166 20.66 -0.28 -34.95
CA GLU A 166 21.99 -0.26 -34.36
C GLU A 166 22.02 -1.01 -33.03
N CYS A 167 23.08 -1.78 -32.79
CA CYS A 167 23.38 -2.36 -31.50
C CYS A 167 24.35 -1.45 -30.74
N PHE A 168 23.85 -0.73 -29.73
CA PHE A 168 24.64 0.19 -28.91
C PHE A 168 25.03 -0.43 -27.57
N GLY A 169 26.34 -0.48 -27.29
CA GLY A 169 26.90 -1.00 -26.04
C GLY A 169 27.39 0.10 -25.10
N LEU A 170 26.88 0.12 -23.87
CA LEU A 170 27.37 1.04 -22.82
C LEU A 170 28.33 0.29 -21.86
N LEU A 171 29.63 0.48 -22.05
CA LEU A 171 30.68 -0.18 -21.24
C LEU A 171 31.33 0.77 -20.23
N GLY A 172 31.77 0.22 -19.10
CA GLY A 172 32.46 0.97 -18.06
C GLY A 172 32.60 0.17 -16.76
N LYS A 173 33.39 0.67 -15.81
CA LYS A 173 33.56 0.05 -14.49
C LYS A 173 32.28 0.10 -13.66
N ASN A 174 32.19 -0.71 -12.60
CA ASN A 174 31.10 -0.61 -11.63
C ASN A 174 31.13 0.78 -10.98
N GLY A 175 29.97 1.41 -10.85
CA GLY A 175 29.84 2.79 -10.37
C GLY A 175 30.02 3.89 -11.43
N ALA A 176 30.33 3.57 -12.69
CA ALA A 176 30.51 4.57 -13.75
C ALA A 176 29.20 5.27 -14.22
N GLY A 177 28.05 5.00 -13.62
CA GLY A 177 26.78 5.62 -13.98
C GLY A 177 25.93 4.87 -15.02
N LYS A 178 26.35 3.69 -15.50
CA LYS A 178 25.61 2.89 -16.51
C LYS A 178 24.15 2.62 -16.14
N SER A 179 23.92 2.03 -14.96
CA SER A 179 22.57 1.76 -14.45
C SER A 179 21.76 3.04 -14.25
N THR A 180 22.43 4.15 -13.94
CA THR A 180 21.78 5.46 -13.81
C THR A 180 21.31 5.98 -15.17
N ILE A 181 22.11 5.82 -16.23
CA ILE A 181 21.70 6.15 -17.60
C ILE A 181 20.48 5.30 -18.02
N PHE A 182 20.47 4.00 -17.73
CA PHE A 182 19.30 3.16 -18.01
C PHE A 182 18.04 3.62 -17.24
N LYS A 183 18.20 4.04 -15.98
CA LYS A 183 17.09 4.60 -15.19
C LYS A 183 16.56 5.93 -15.76
N LEU A 184 17.45 6.76 -16.31
CA LEU A 184 17.07 7.99 -17.02
C LEU A 184 16.30 7.66 -18.31
N LEU A 185 16.81 6.74 -19.13
CA LEU A 185 16.17 6.31 -20.38
C LEU A 185 14.78 5.70 -20.18
N THR A 186 14.61 4.94 -19.10
CA THR A 186 13.34 4.29 -18.77
C THR A 186 12.36 5.19 -18.02
N GLY A 187 12.77 6.42 -17.70
CA GLY A 187 11.95 7.39 -17.00
C GLY A 187 11.77 7.12 -15.50
N GLN A 188 12.53 6.17 -14.94
CA GLN A 188 12.59 5.93 -13.50
C GLN A 188 13.25 7.09 -12.75
N LEU A 189 14.15 7.81 -13.41
CA LEU A 189 14.78 9.03 -12.91
C LEU A 189 14.58 10.17 -13.91
N GLN A 190 14.41 11.38 -13.39
CA GLN A 190 14.40 12.60 -14.21
C GLN A 190 15.82 13.16 -14.28
N PRO A 191 16.34 13.52 -15.46
CA PRO A 191 17.59 14.25 -15.54
C PRO A 191 17.47 15.62 -14.85
N ASP A 192 18.53 16.08 -14.19
CA ASP A 192 18.61 17.43 -13.60
C ASP A 192 18.72 18.49 -14.70
N VAL A 193 19.48 18.16 -15.74
CA VAL A 193 19.66 18.95 -16.96
C VAL A 193 19.64 18.00 -18.15
N GLY A 194 19.10 18.46 -19.27
CA GLY A 194 19.05 17.71 -20.52
C GLY A 194 17.67 17.15 -20.84
N GLN A 195 17.60 16.48 -21.98
CA GLN A 195 16.36 15.90 -22.51
C GLN A 195 16.64 14.54 -23.16
N ILE A 196 15.62 13.68 -23.11
CA ILE A 196 15.66 12.35 -23.73
C ILE A 196 14.49 12.25 -24.70
N TYR A 197 14.81 11.80 -25.92
CA TYR A 197 13.88 11.62 -27.01
C TYR A 197 13.92 10.16 -27.44
N PHE A 198 12.76 9.58 -27.72
CA PHE A 198 12.66 8.23 -28.29
C PHE A 198 11.49 8.12 -29.24
N GLU A 199 11.55 7.11 -30.09
CA GLU A 199 10.44 6.73 -30.96
C GLU A 199 9.35 5.95 -30.19
N GLN A 200 8.08 6.16 -30.52
CA GLN A 200 6.98 5.32 -30.03
C GLN A 200 7.04 3.92 -30.68
N PRO A 201 6.70 2.83 -29.95
CA PRO A 201 5.98 2.77 -28.67
C PRO A 201 6.84 2.98 -27.40
N GLY A 202 8.13 3.29 -27.54
CA GLY A 202 9.04 3.61 -26.44
C GLY A 202 10.03 2.49 -26.11
N ILE A 203 10.69 2.62 -24.96
CA ILE A 203 11.79 1.74 -24.54
C ILE A 203 11.25 0.62 -23.63
N SER A 204 11.68 -0.61 -23.90
CA SER A 204 11.53 -1.76 -22.99
C SER A 204 12.79 -1.98 -22.18
N TYR A 205 12.65 -2.37 -20.91
CA TYR A 205 13.77 -2.51 -19.99
C TYR A 205 13.75 -3.85 -19.27
N CYS A 206 14.91 -4.51 -19.26
CA CYS A 206 15.16 -5.69 -18.45
C CYS A 206 16.05 -5.29 -17.27
N PRO A 207 15.54 -5.31 -16.02
CA PRO A 207 16.34 -4.96 -14.86
C PRO A 207 17.39 -6.04 -14.56
N GLN A 208 18.44 -5.64 -13.82
CA GLN A 208 19.52 -6.54 -13.43
C GLN A 208 19.07 -7.67 -12.50
N SER A 209 18.11 -7.39 -11.62
CA SER A 209 17.47 -8.40 -10.76
C SER A 209 16.21 -8.93 -11.45
N ASN A 210 15.96 -10.24 -11.34
CA ASN A 210 14.75 -10.85 -11.89
C ASN A 210 13.49 -10.23 -11.24
N PRO A 211 12.66 -9.47 -11.99
CA PRO A 211 11.48 -8.81 -11.44
C PRO A 211 10.24 -9.71 -11.50
N LEU A 212 10.39 -10.94 -12.00
CA LEU A 212 9.28 -11.82 -12.29
C LEU A 212 8.78 -12.50 -11.01
N ASP A 213 7.49 -12.80 -10.99
CA ASP A 213 6.87 -13.53 -9.89
C ASP A 213 7.43 -14.97 -9.87
N PRO A 214 8.07 -15.40 -8.77
CA PRO A 214 8.67 -16.73 -8.66
C PRO A 214 7.65 -17.88 -8.73
N LEU A 215 6.37 -17.59 -8.50
CA LEU A 215 5.28 -18.57 -8.51
C LEU A 215 4.68 -18.80 -9.90
N LEU A 216 4.86 -17.85 -10.82
CA LEU A 216 4.36 -17.99 -12.18
C LEU A 216 5.29 -18.85 -13.03
N THR A 217 4.73 -19.63 -13.95
CA THR A 217 5.48 -20.27 -15.02
C THR A 217 5.88 -19.23 -16.08
N THR A 218 6.87 -19.56 -16.92
CA THR A 218 7.32 -18.70 -18.03
C THR A 218 6.16 -18.32 -18.96
N THR A 219 5.27 -19.28 -19.25
CA THR A 219 4.12 -19.05 -20.14
C THR A 219 3.08 -18.12 -19.52
N GLU A 220 2.75 -18.31 -18.24
CA GLU A 220 1.83 -17.46 -17.48
C GLU A 220 2.39 -16.05 -17.33
N CYS A 221 3.69 -15.93 -17.08
CA CYS A 221 4.37 -14.66 -16.94
C CYS A 221 4.33 -13.84 -18.25
N ILE A 222 4.67 -14.46 -19.39
CA ILE A 222 4.55 -13.80 -20.70
C ILE A 222 3.09 -13.45 -20.99
N ARG A 223 2.15 -14.36 -20.68
CA ARG A 223 0.72 -14.10 -20.86
C ARG A 223 0.23 -12.91 -20.03
N PHE A 224 0.66 -12.84 -18.77
CA PHE A 224 0.31 -11.79 -17.83
C PHE A 224 0.83 -10.43 -18.29
N TYR A 225 2.14 -10.31 -18.54
CA TYR A 225 2.75 -9.05 -18.95
C TYR A 225 2.35 -8.63 -20.37
N GLY A 226 2.17 -9.58 -21.30
CA GLY A 226 1.71 -9.30 -22.65
C GLY A 226 0.28 -8.75 -22.69
N ARG A 227 -0.63 -9.31 -21.88
CA ARG A 227 -1.99 -8.77 -21.71
C ARG A 227 -1.97 -7.40 -21.04
N LEU A 228 -1.13 -7.18 -20.04
CA LEU A 228 -0.97 -5.87 -19.39
C LEU A 228 -0.50 -4.79 -20.37
N ARG A 229 0.32 -5.17 -21.35
CA ARG A 229 0.80 -4.29 -22.44
C ARG A 229 -0.20 -4.14 -23.59
N GLY A 230 -1.35 -4.82 -23.55
CA GLY A 230 -2.37 -4.76 -24.60
C GLY A 230 -1.96 -5.40 -25.93
N ILE A 231 -1.00 -6.34 -25.91
CA ILE A 231 -0.57 -7.06 -27.10
C ILE A 231 -1.69 -7.98 -27.55
N ARG A 232 -2.15 -7.78 -28.79
CA ARG A 232 -3.12 -8.66 -29.48
C ARG A 232 -2.33 -9.83 -30.09
N ASP A 233 -2.93 -11.02 -30.12
CA ASP A 233 -2.32 -12.26 -30.65
C ASP A 233 -1.07 -12.75 -29.90
N LEU A 234 -1.20 -12.88 -28.57
CA LEU A 234 -0.10 -13.29 -27.70
C LEU A 234 0.25 -14.79 -27.80
N ASP A 235 -0.73 -15.66 -28.08
CA ASP A 235 -0.51 -17.11 -28.16
C ASP A 235 0.45 -17.52 -29.31
N PRO A 236 0.28 -17.07 -30.57
CA PRO A 236 1.23 -17.40 -31.63
C PRO A 236 2.60 -16.71 -31.44
N PHE A 237 2.66 -15.60 -30.71
CA PHE A 237 3.93 -15.00 -30.31
C PHE A 237 4.63 -15.84 -29.24
N LEU A 238 3.88 -16.33 -28.26
CA LEU A 238 4.38 -17.18 -27.19
C LEU A 238 5.00 -18.45 -27.79
N ASP A 239 4.30 -19.15 -28.69
CA ASP A 239 4.83 -20.38 -29.30
C ASP A 239 6.18 -20.14 -29.98
N ARG A 240 6.32 -19.07 -30.76
CA ARG A 240 7.59 -18.70 -31.41
C ARG A 240 8.72 -18.39 -30.41
N VAL A 241 8.41 -17.70 -29.32
CA VAL A 241 9.41 -17.36 -28.28
C VAL A 241 9.84 -18.62 -27.53
N LEU A 242 8.90 -19.51 -27.21
CA LEU A 242 9.19 -20.76 -26.51
C LEU A 242 10.00 -21.72 -27.38
N ASP A 243 9.71 -21.78 -28.69
CA ASP A 243 10.49 -22.57 -29.65
C ASP A 243 11.94 -22.06 -29.73
N THR A 244 12.15 -20.74 -29.64
CA THR A 244 13.49 -20.13 -29.69
C THR A 244 14.28 -20.35 -28.39
N CYS A 245 13.61 -20.39 -27.24
CA CYS A 245 14.25 -20.45 -25.91
C CYS A 245 14.48 -21.87 -25.36
N ALA A 246 14.36 -22.91 -26.19
CA ALA A 246 14.48 -24.32 -25.83
C ALA A 246 13.45 -24.78 -24.76
N GLY A 247 12.49 -25.60 -25.18
CA GLY A 247 11.23 -25.94 -24.47
C GLY A 247 11.30 -26.63 -23.10
N HIS A 248 12.42 -26.59 -22.37
CA HIS A 248 12.55 -27.14 -21.01
C HIS A 248 12.03 -26.20 -19.89
N CYS A 249 11.86 -24.90 -20.16
CA CYS A 249 11.48 -23.91 -19.13
C CYS A 249 9.99 -23.52 -19.12
N THR A 250 9.13 -24.24 -19.84
CA THR A 250 7.73 -23.82 -20.10
C THR A 250 6.76 -24.14 -18.98
N VAL A 251 6.95 -25.27 -18.29
CA VAL A 251 6.00 -25.80 -17.28
C VAL A 251 6.50 -25.60 -15.85
N VAL A 252 7.73 -25.15 -15.68
CA VAL A 252 8.38 -25.01 -14.38
C VAL A 252 8.16 -23.58 -13.85
N PRO A 253 7.81 -23.40 -12.57
CA PRO A 253 7.75 -22.06 -11.96
C PRO A 253 9.10 -21.36 -12.05
N ILE A 254 9.10 -20.03 -12.20
CA ILE A 254 10.32 -19.24 -12.36
C ILE A 254 11.29 -19.41 -11.17
N SER A 255 10.77 -19.72 -9.97
CA SER A 255 11.60 -20.08 -8.80
C SER A 255 12.48 -21.32 -8.98
N GLN A 256 12.07 -22.25 -9.83
CA GLN A 256 12.76 -23.52 -10.10
C GLN A 256 13.59 -23.48 -11.39
N VAL A 257 13.44 -22.42 -12.20
CA VAL A 257 14.32 -22.15 -13.34
C VAL A 257 15.66 -21.66 -12.80
N SER A 258 16.62 -22.58 -12.68
CA SER A 258 17.98 -22.25 -12.24
C SER A 258 18.68 -21.37 -13.27
N LEU A 259 19.11 -20.18 -12.86
CA LEU A 259 20.03 -19.32 -13.65
C LEU A 259 21.47 -19.89 -13.72
N LYS A 260 21.73 -21.03 -13.07
CA LYS A 260 23.00 -21.75 -13.17
C LYS A 260 22.85 -22.78 -14.26
N ASP A 261 23.56 -22.60 -15.37
CA ASP A 261 24.21 -23.69 -16.13
C ASP A 261 25.05 -23.20 -17.33
N HIS A 262 25.13 -21.90 -17.62
CA HIS A 262 26.01 -21.40 -18.68
C HIS A 262 26.83 -20.17 -18.24
N TYR A 263 27.94 -20.42 -17.56
CA TYR A 263 29.13 -19.57 -17.55
C TYR A 263 30.36 -20.46 -17.74
#